data_AF-A0A7K2JIY9-F1
#
_entry.id   AF-A0A7K2JIY9-F1
#
_cell.length_a   1.000
_cell.length_b   1.000
_cell.length_c   1.000
_cell.angle_alpha   90.00
_cell.angle_beta   90.00
_cell.angle_gamma   90.00
#
_symmetry.space_group_name_H-M   'P 1'
#
loop_
_entity.id
_entity.type
_entity.pdbx_description
1 polymer ?
#
loop_
_entity_poly.entity_id
_entity_poly.type
_entity_poly.pdbx_seq_one_letter_code
_entity_poly.pdbx_strand_id
1 'polypeptide(L)'
;MTDDAYLVLLNGPDLALGTPPAALGELACMQTPAVRAWLDAQGVTASSPALRLLPPEETQAIPEGAERLPVPLGEEELSRLRHRAAPENVARLEEELLAYRSCADGRETLLARALAAGVPAHRIAELTGEDLTAVKAIAH
;
A
#
# COMPACT_ATOMS: atom_id res chain seq x y z
N MET A 1 -9.67 -12.48 7.11
CA MET A 1 -8.99 -13.01 5.91
C MET A 1 -7.85 -12.05 5.65
N THR A 2 -6.62 -12.54 5.50
CA THR A 2 -5.48 -11.69 5.16
C THR A 2 -5.71 -11.21 3.74
N ASP A 3 -5.88 -9.91 3.56
CA ASP A 3 -5.91 -9.31 2.23
C ASP A 3 -4.46 -9.33 1.71
N ASP A 4 -4.15 -10.37 0.93
CA ASP A 4 -2.80 -10.57 0.39
C ASP A 4 -2.49 -9.51 -0.68
N ALA A 5 -1.28 -8.95 -0.62
CA ALA A 5 -0.78 -8.10 -1.68
C ALA A 5 -0.36 -8.96 -2.88
N TYR A 6 -0.22 -8.34 -4.05
CA TYR A 6 0.12 -9.06 -5.28
C TYR A 6 1.42 -8.53 -5.88
N LEU A 7 2.36 -9.44 -6.15
CA LEU A 7 3.43 -9.20 -7.11
C LEU A 7 2.86 -9.43 -8.51
N VAL A 8 3.16 -8.53 -9.43
CA VAL A 8 2.76 -8.63 -10.84
C VAL A 8 3.90 -8.24 -11.75
N LEU A 9 3.91 -8.85 -12.94
CA LEU A 9 4.75 -8.41 -14.05
C LEU A 9 3.91 -7.59 -15.01
N LEU A 10 4.24 -6.31 -15.08
CA LEU A 10 3.61 -5.35 -15.98
C LEU A 10 4.61 -4.92 -17.04
N ASN A 11 4.12 -4.73 -18.27
CA ASN A 11 4.94 -4.31 -19.40
C ASN A 11 4.32 -3.06 -20.06
N GLY A 12 5.16 -2.18 -20.59
CA GLY A 12 4.69 -1.02 -21.36
C GLY A 12 3.96 0.03 -20.50
N PRO A 13 2.77 0.53 -20.92
CA PRO A 13 2.09 1.65 -20.27
C PRO A 13 1.57 1.30 -18.85
N ASP A 14 1.40 0.01 -18.53
CA ASP A 14 0.92 -0.46 -17.23
C ASP A 14 1.96 -0.31 -16.11
N LEU A 15 3.21 0.07 -16.45
CA LEU A 15 4.25 0.37 -15.45
C LEU A 15 3.93 1.56 -14.54
N ALA A 16 2.89 2.35 -14.86
CA ALA A 16 2.37 3.38 -13.98
C ALA A 16 1.58 2.80 -12.78
N LEU A 17 1.17 1.52 -12.86
CA LEU A 17 0.41 0.83 -11.83
C LEU A 17 1.34 0.14 -10.82
N GLY A 18 1.02 0.26 -9.53
CA GLY A 18 1.75 -0.37 -8.44
C GLY A 18 3.14 0.23 -8.18
N THR A 19 3.73 -0.18 -7.05
CA THR A 19 5.03 0.32 -6.60
C THR A 19 6.12 -0.71 -6.93
N PRO A 20 7.28 -0.31 -7.51
CA PRO A 20 8.39 -1.23 -7.70
C PRO A 20 8.91 -1.72 -6.33
N PRO A 21 9.12 -3.03 -6.10
CA PRO A 21 9.59 -3.56 -4.82
C PRO A 21 10.85 -2.87 -4.29
N ALA A 22 11.77 -2.50 -5.19
CA ALA A 22 12.99 -1.79 -4.85
C ALA A 22 12.76 -0.42 -4.17
N ALA A 23 11.61 0.23 -4.38
CA ALA A 23 11.26 1.51 -3.74
C ALA A 23 10.67 1.35 -2.34
N LEU A 24 10.28 0.12 -1.94
CA LEU A 24 9.70 -0.19 -0.63
C LEU A 24 10.74 -0.67 0.40
N GLY A 25 11.99 -0.81 -0.04
CA GLY A 25 13.09 -1.33 0.76
C GLY A 25 13.11 -2.86 0.81
N GLU A 26 13.68 -3.41 1.86
CA GLU A 26 13.68 -4.86 2.07
C GLU A 26 12.26 -5.34 2.39
N LEU A 27 11.80 -6.33 1.61
CA LEU A 27 10.54 -7.02 1.80
C LEU A 27 10.82 -8.47 2.15
N ALA A 28 10.28 -8.95 3.27
CA ALA A 28 10.50 -10.31 3.75
C ALA A 28 9.96 -11.35 2.75
N CYS A 29 8.84 -11.03 2.08
CA CYS A 29 8.22 -11.89 1.08
C CYS A 29 9.16 -12.23 -0.08
N MET A 30 10.08 -11.32 -0.46
CA MET A 30 11.03 -11.52 -1.58
C MET A 30 12.05 -12.61 -1.31
N GLN A 31 12.27 -12.97 -0.04
CA GLN A 31 13.19 -14.04 0.35
C GLN A 31 12.51 -15.41 0.43
N THR A 32 11.19 -15.47 0.26
CA THR A 32 10.44 -16.73 0.37
C THR A 32 10.69 -17.64 -0.84
N PRO A 33 10.70 -18.97 -0.65
CA PRO A 33 10.88 -19.92 -1.76
C PRO A 33 9.83 -19.77 -2.85
N ALA A 34 8.58 -19.44 -2.48
CA ALA A 34 7.48 -19.27 -3.44
C ALA A 34 7.74 -18.09 -4.38
N VAL A 35 8.13 -16.93 -3.84
CA VAL A 35 8.45 -15.75 -4.65
C VAL A 35 9.68 -15.99 -5.52
N ARG A 36 10.74 -16.60 -4.97
CA ARG A 36 11.95 -16.92 -5.75
C ARG A 36 11.66 -17.89 -6.90
N ALA A 37 10.88 -18.94 -6.67
CA ALA A 37 10.50 -19.90 -7.70
C ALA A 37 9.63 -19.25 -8.79
N TRP A 38 8.73 -18.36 -8.41
CA TRP A 38 7.93 -17.62 -9.38
C TRP A 38 8.78 -16.65 -10.22
N LEU A 39 9.68 -15.88 -9.60
CA LEU A 39 10.60 -15.01 -10.33
C LEU A 39 11.46 -15.79 -11.35
N ASP A 40 11.97 -16.96 -10.95
CA ASP A 40 12.73 -17.86 -11.81
C ASP A 40 11.89 -18.39 -12.98
N ALA A 41 10.65 -18.80 -12.73
CA ALA A 41 9.73 -19.28 -13.75
C ALA A 41 9.41 -18.21 -14.81
N GLN A 42 9.40 -16.94 -14.40
CA GLN A 42 9.18 -15.81 -15.30
C GLN A 42 10.48 -15.27 -15.94
N GLY A 43 11.65 -15.77 -15.52
CA GLY A 43 12.95 -15.31 -16.00
C GLY A 43 13.30 -13.87 -15.60
N VAL A 44 12.77 -13.40 -14.45
CA VAL A 44 12.95 -12.03 -13.96
C VAL A 44 13.65 -12.02 -12.60
N THR A 45 14.29 -10.90 -12.27
CA THR A 45 14.91 -10.70 -10.96
C THR A 45 14.06 -9.79 -10.07
N ALA A 46 14.33 -9.81 -8.76
CA ALA A 46 13.73 -8.91 -7.79
C ALA A 46 13.96 -7.41 -8.10
N SER A 47 14.97 -7.09 -8.90
CA SER A 47 15.31 -5.74 -9.36
C SER A 47 14.71 -5.37 -10.71
N SER A 48 13.89 -6.25 -11.31
CA SER A 48 13.30 -6.01 -12.61
C SER A 48 12.37 -4.77 -12.58
N PRO A 49 12.50 -3.82 -13.52
CA PRO A 49 11.63 -2.65 -13.59
C PRO A 49 10.18 -2.99 -13.94
N ALA A 50 9.95 -4.18 -14.51
CA ALA A 50 8.64 -4.73 -14.84
C ALA A 50 7.91 -5.30 -13.61
N LEU A 51 8.64 -5.56 -12.52
CA LEU A 51 8.07 -6.11 -11.29
C LEU A 51 7.39 -4.99 -10.50
N ARG A 52 6.10 -5.16 -10.22
CA ARG A 52 5.29 -4.22 -9.44
C ARG A 52 4.60 -4.95 -8.30
N LEU A 53 4.46 -4.25 -7.19
CA LEU A 53 3.72 -4.69 -6.02
C LEU A 53 2.47 -3.84 -5.90
N LEU A 54 1.32 -4.49 -5.74
CA LEU A 54 0.04 -3.83 -5.55
C LEU A 54 -0.57 -4.21 -4.22
N PRO A 55 -1.20 -3.24 -3.53
CA PRO A 55 -1.98 -3.54 -2.35
C PRO A 55 -3.26 -4.29 -2.75
N PRO A 56 -3.88 -5.04 -1.83
CA PRO A 56 -5.05 -5.88 -2.12
C PRO A 56 -6.23 -5.09 -2.70
N GLU A 57 -6.35 -3.81 -2.36
CA GLU A 57 -7.41 -2.93 -2.85
C GLU A 57 -7.29 -2.62 -4.36
N GLU A 58 -6.08 -2.66 -4.92
CA GLU A 58 -5.81 -2.35 -6.33
C GLU A 58 -5.75 -3.60 -7.22
N THR A 59 -6.06 -4.77 -6.68
CA THR A 59 -5.99 -6.05 -7.41
C THR A 59 -6.91 -6.12 -8.63
N GLN A 60 -7.99 -5.33 -8.64
CA GLN A 60 -8.90 -5.22 -9.78
C GLN A 60 -8.31 -4.42 -10.95
N ALA A 61 -7.28 -3.61 -10.71
CA ALA A 61 -6.59 -2.86 -11.75
C ALA A 61 -5.54 -3.72 -12.49
N ILE A 62 -5.25 -4.93 -11.99
CA ILE A 62 -4.31 -5.86 -12.62
C ILE A 62 -4.92 -6.38 -13.92
N PRO A 63 -4.25 -6.25 -15.08
CA PRO A 63 -4.72 -6.81 -16.34
C PRO A 63 -4.92 -8.34 -16.23
N GLU A 64 -6.00 -8.88 -16.80
CA GLU A 64 -6.33 -10.32 -16.68
C GLU A 64 -5.25 -11.25 -17.24
N GLY A 65 -4.43 -10.77 -18.18
CA GLY A 65 -3.31 -11.50 -18.77
C GLY A 65 -1.95 -11.26 -18.10
N ALA A 66 -1.90 -10.46 -17.03
CA ALA A 66 -0.65 -10.19 -16.31
C ALA A 66 -0.32 -11.35 -15.35
N GLU A 67 0.94 -11.75 -15.35
CA GLU A 67 1.46 -12.73 -14.39
C GLU A 67 1.40 -12.13 -12.99
N ARG A 68 0.72 -12.82 -12.07
CA ARG A 68 0.50 -12.37 -10.69
C ARG A 68 0.75 -13.45 -9.66
N LEU A 69 1.29 -13.06 -8.50
CA LEU A 69 1.54 -13.94 -7.37
C LEU A 69 1.06 -13.26 -6.07
N PRO A 70 0.15 -13.89 -5.31
CA PRO A 70 -0.19 -13.39 -3.97
C PRO A 70 1.01 -13.55 -3.04
N VAL A 71 1.31 -12.50 -2.28
CA VAL A 71 2.41 -12.46 -1.32
C VAL A 71 1.93 -11.98 0.04
N PRO A 72 2.34 -12.65 1.13
CA PRO A 72 2.06 -12.16 2.47
C PRO A 72 2.94 -10.94 2.74
N LEU A 73 2.31 -9.82 3.08
CA LEU A 73 3.00 -8.63 3.61
C LEU A 73 2.60 -8.42 5.06
N GLY A 74 3.56 -8.03 5.90
CA GLY A 74 3.28 -7.54 7.23
C GLY A 74 2.61 -6.15 7.20
N GLU A 75 2.02 -5.73 8.32
CA GLU A 75 1.32 -4.44 8.43
C GLU A 75 2.23 -3.25 8.05
N GLU A 76 3.48 -3.26 8.50
CA GLU A 76 4.44 -2.20 8.18
C GLU A 76 4.81 -2.16 6.69
N GLU A 77 4.97 -3.32 6.05
CA GLU A 77 5.28 -3.42 4.62
C GLU A 77 4.09 -2.96 3.77
N LEU A 78 2.89 -3.40 4.14
CA LEU A 78 1.65 -3.01 3.50
C LEU A 78 1.38 -1.51 3.66
N SER A 79 1.68 -0.96 4.83
CA SER A 79 1.55 0.47 5.08
C SER A 79 2.49 1.30 4.19
N ARG A 80 3.75 0.86 4.00
CA ARG A 80 4.68 1.51 3.06
C ARG A 80 4.19 1.43 1.62
N LEU A 81 3.63 0.29 1.23
CA LEU A 81 3.08 0.08 -0.11
C LEU A 81 1.90 1.02 -0.40
N ARG A 82 0.91 1.05 0.50
CA ARG A 82 -0.26 1.95 0.38
C ARG A 82 0.16 3.42 0.32
N HIS A 83 1.12 3.80 1.16
CA HIS A 83 1.65 5.16 1.18
C HIS A 83 2.29 5.58 -0.15
N ARG A 84 2.99 4.66 -0.83
CA ARG A 84 3.60 4.94 -2.14
C ARG A 84 2.63 4.88 -3.31
N ALA A 85 1.58 4.07 -3.20
CA ALA A 85 0.51 4.02 -4.19
C ALA A 85 -0.45 5.21 -4.08
N ALA A 86 -0.49 5.86 -2.91
CA ALA A 86 -1.33 7.03 -2.68
C ALA A 86 -0.89 8.25 -3.54
N PRO A 87 -1.86 9.02 -4.06
CA PRO A 87 -1.59 10.34 -4.63
C PRO A 87 -0.79 11.22 -3.65
N GLU A 88 0.11 12.08 -4.15
CA GLU A 88 1.06 12.85 -3.32
C GLU A 88 0.37 13.69 -2.22
N ASN A 89 -0.84 14.19 -2.49
CA ASN A 89 -1.67 14.90 -1.51
C ASN A 89 -2.18 14.00 -0.38
N VAL A 90 -2.49 12.75 -0.67
CA VAL A 90 -2.89 11.72 0.31
C VAL A 90 -1.68 11.25 1.10
N ALA A 91 -0.55 10.98 0.43
CA ALA A 91 0.69 10.58 1.08
C ALA A 91 1.11 11.61 2.14
N ARG A 92 1.13 12.90 1.79
CA ARG A 92 1.46 13.97 2.75
C ARG A 92 0.54 13.97 3.98
N LEU A 93 -0.76 13.74 3.78
CA LEU A 93 -1.73 13.66 4.87
C LEU A 93 -1.51 12.42 5.76
N GLU A 94 -1.11 11.29 5.20
CA GLU A 94 -0.75 10.10 5.98
C GLU A 94 0.48 10.35 6.87
N GLU A 95 1.50 11.03 6.36
CA GLU A 95 2.68 11.44 7.15
C GLU A 95 2.27 12.37 8.31
N GLU A 96 1.41 13.35 8.03
CA GLU A 96 0.87 14.23 9.07
C GLU A 96 0.10 13.43 10.12
N LEU A 97 -0.75 12.47 9.74
CA LEU A 97 -1.49 11.60 10.67
C LEU A 97 -0.54 10.74 11.53
N LEU A 98 0.53 10.19 10.95
CA LEU A 98 1.54 9.42 11.68
C LEU A 98 2.30 10.29 12.70
N ALA A 99 2.74 11.48 12.29
CA ALA A 99 3.43 12.43 13.17
C ALA A 99 2.52 12.88 14.32
N TYR A 100 1.23 13.05 14.01
CA TYR A 100 0.21 13.50 14.94
C TYR A 100 -0.13 12.49 16.04
N ARG A 101 0.20 11.20 15.87
CA ARG A 101 0.16 10.21 16.97
C ARG A 101 0.92 10.67 18.22
N SER A 102 1.89 11.58 18.05
CA SER A 102 2.71 12.14 19.12
C SER A 102 2.29 13.53 19.63
N CYS A 103 1.21 14.14 19.09
CA CYS A 103 0.74 15.47 19.47
C CYS A 103 -0.79 15.54 19.50
N ALA A 104 -1.40 15.93 20.63
CA ALA A 104 -2.85 15.85 20.80
C ALA A 104 -3.66 17.04 20.22
N ASP A 105 -3.01 18.11 19.74
CA ASP A 105 -3.64 19.44 19.58
C ASP A 105 -3.98 19.85 18.12
N GLY A 106 -5.29 19.94 17.78
CA GLY A 106 -5.80 20.08 16.39
C GLY A 106 -6.29 18.81 15.65
N ARG A 107 -6.70 17.77 16.40
CA ARG A 107 -6.86 16.39 15.90
C ARG A 107 -8.04 16.19 14.96
N GLU A 108 -9.22 16.65 15.38
CA GLU A 108 -10.46 16.51 14.59
C GLU A 108 -10.34 17.21 13.23
N THR A 109 -9.68 18.37 13.19
CA THR A 109 -9.40 19.11 11.96
C THR A 109 -8.53 18.31 10.99
N LEU A 110 -7.50 17.61 11.49
CA LEU A 110 -6.64 16.77 10.66
C LEU A 110 -7.39 15.55 10.12
N LEU A 111 -8.19 14.89 10.97
CA LEU A 111 -9.02 13.74 10.58
C LEU A 111 -10.05 14.13 9.51
N ALA A 112 -10.76 15.24 9.70
CA ALA A 112 -11.73 15.76 8.74
C ALA A 112 -11.08 16.11 7.39
N ARG A 113 -9.88 16.71 7.41
CA ARG A 113 -9.13 17.05 6.19
C ARG A 113 -8.65 15.79 5.46
N ALA A 114 -8.21 14.77 6.18
CA ALA A 114 -7.81 13.49 5.59
C ALA A 114 -9.00 12.79 4.91
N LEU A 115 -10.15 12.75 5.56
CA LEU A 115 -11.38 12.21 4.98
C LEU A 115 -11.79 12.98 3.72
N ALA A 116 -11.77 14.31 3.76
CA ALA A 116 -12.10 15.17 2.62
C ALA A 116 -11.13 15.01 1.43
N ALA A 117 -9.87 14.66 1.70
CA ALA A 117 -8.87 14.36 0.69
C ALA A 117 -8.99 12.94 0.10
N GLY A 118 -9.92 12.12 0.58
CA GLY A 118 -10.18 10.77 0.10
C GLY A 118 -9.41 9.68 0.83
N VAL A 119 -8.76 9.96 1.97
CA VAL A 119 -8.11 8.91 2.77
C VAL A 119 -9.20 8.05 3.42
N PRO A 120 -9.19 6.72 3.24
CA PRO A 120 -10.19 5.85 3.83
C PRO A 120 -10.19 5.90 5.37
N ALA A 121 -11.36 5.89 6.00
CA ALA A 121 -11.48 5.97 7.47
C ALA A 121 -10.74 4.84 8.21
N HIS A 122 -10.69 3.63 7.64
CA HIS A 122 -9.93 2.51 8.20
C HIS A 122 -8.41 2.78 8.21
N ARG A 123 -7.92 3.47 7.19
CA ARG A 123 -6.51 3.83 7.04
C ARG A 123 -6.11 4.93 8.02
N ILE A 124 -6.98 5.93 8.19
CA ILE A 124 -6.79 6.98 9.19
C ILE A 124 -6.68 6.35 10.59
N ALA A 125 -7.61 5.46 10.95
CA ALA A 125 -7.60 4.76 12.24
C ALA A 125 -6.31 3.95 12.46
N GLU A 126 -5.83 3.22 11.45
CA GLU A 126 -4.55 2.49 11.47
C GLU A 126 -3.37 3.43 11.78
N LEU A 127 -3.26 4.55 11.07
CA LEU A 127 -2.14 5.49 11.17
C LEU A 127 -2.15 6.25 12.50
N THR A 128 -3.30 6.74 12.93
CA THR A 128 -3.42 7.50 14.18
C THR A 128 -3.51 6.63 15.42
N GLY A 129 -3.84 5.34 15.27
CA GLY A 129 -4.12 4.43 16.39
C GLY A 129 -5.51 4.66 17.01
N GLU A 130 -6.44 5.23 16.26
CA GLU A 130 -7.76 5.62 16.74
C GLU A 130 -8.82 4.56 16.55
N ASP A 131 -9.91 4.68 17.31
CA ASP A 131 -11.08 3.85 17.08
C ASP A 131 -11.75 4.22 15.74
N LEU A 132 -12.00 3.20 14.91
CA LEU A 132 -12.63 3.38 13.60
C LEU A 132 -14.00 4.06 13.70
N THR A 133 -14.76 3.82 14.77
CA THR A 133 -16.07 4.44 15.00
C THR A 133 -15.92 5.94 15.25
N ALA A 134 -14.89 6.34 16.02
CA ALA A 134 -14.60 7.74 16.28
C ALA A 134 -14.18 8.48 14.99
N VAL A 135 -13.36 7.85 14.15
CA VAL A 135 -12.99 8.42 12.83
C VAL A 135 -14.21 8.54 11.92
N LYS A 136 -15.09 7.52 11.89
CA LYS A 136 -16.32 7.55 11.10
C LYS A 136 -17.32 8.62 11.57
N ALA A 137 -17.36 8.92 12.86
CA ALA A 137 -18.24 9.96 13.40
C ALA A 137 -17.86 11.38 12.90
N ILE A 138 -16.59 11.59 12.53
CA ILE A 138 -16.10 12.87 11.97
C ILE A 138 -16.45 13.00 10.47
N ALA A 139 -16.75 11.88 9.79
CA ALA A 139 -17.16 11.88 8.39
C ALA A 139 -18.63 12.30 8.17
N HIS A 140 -19.34 12.76 9.21
CA HIS A 140 -20.77 13.09 9.19
C HIS A 140 -21.04 14.58 9.39
#